data_AF-A0A3D0K2V6-F1
#
_entry.id   AF-A0A3D0K2V6-F1
#
_cell.length_a   1.000
_cell.length_b   1.000
_cell.length_c   1.000
_cell.angle_alpha   90.00
_cell.angle_beta   90.00
_cell.angle_gamma   90.00
#
_symmetry.space_group_name_H-M   'P 1'
#
loop_
_entity.id
_entity.type
_entity.pdbx_description
1 polymer ?
#
loop_
_entity_poly.entity_id
_entity_poly.type
_entity_poly.pdbx_seq_one_letter_code
_entity_poly.pdbx_strand_id
1 'polypeptide(L)'
;MRFERPARTAILRLMLISLGINAVLGVSLVLIDDSDALIRTTLTSVLLTCALALLLGGANATASSRFTAFGLGLIGSVLAQFPLGLLAIWSQGLPNMLMNRVLASWTLLFWLSIPFCTALILIGYRPTRYTGRLAAAGTLASTLILLTTMWASWNTYLTFGLPIAAAFAIATCAWLGSLSLITRSKRLTPWQYLGVLLSACTACLWIYVAHQATSNNIDFPGTLAFNLTMAFGLGTLLIGIVAICRAIQLARGTSWIRLATIAATTAAVVLQEAALIVDANWPDDLSSRLAISAWILTGCCLMAMCVMAWRSSWDRANHQTGRMMSIQCPACGRRQKRPLGESTCDRCEQPLWLWCRMVTCPECHYDLSGAASPQCPECGLDIGVPTDPPPFVLSGNTGPRDSRTP
;
A
#
# COMPACT_ATOMS: atom_id res chain seq x y z
N MET A 1 6.46 -4.64 -23.04
CA MET A 1 5.08 -4.55 -23.58
C MET A 1 4.42 -3.28 -23.07
N ARG A 2 4.15 -2.31 -23.95
CA ARG A 2 3.33 -1.14 -23.59
C ARG A 2 1.89 -1.63 -23.50
N PHE A 3 1.39 -1.94 -22.31
CA PHE A 3 -0.06 -2.06 -22.12
C PHE A 3 -0.70 -0.81 -22.70
N GLU A 4 -1.64 -0.99 -23.63
CA GLU A 4 -2.29 0.09 -24.34
C GLU A 4 -2.92 1.05 -23.31
N ARG A 5 -2.57 2.34 -23.42
CA ARG A 5 -3.12 3.44 -22.61
C ARG A 5 -4.66 3.37 -22.40
N PRO A 6 -5.50 2.95 -23.38
CA PRO A 6 -6.95 2.80 -23.16
C PRO A 6 -7.31 1.82 -22.04
N ALA A 7 -6.75 0.60 -22.03
CA ALA A 7 -7.12 -0.43 -21.06
C ALA A 7 -6.83 -0.01 -19.61
N ARG A 8 -5.68 0.63 -19.38
CA ARG A 8 -5.30 1.15 -18.05
C ARG A 8 -6.23 2.26 -17.57
N THR A 9 -6.61 3.16 -18.47
CA THR A 9 -7.53 4.26 -18.16
C THR A 9 -8.92 3.73 -17.83
N ALA A 10 -9.39 2.72 -18.56
CA ALA A 10 -10.64 2.04 -18.27
C ALA A 10 -10.63 1.38 -16.88
N ILE A 11 -9.55 0.67 -16.53
CA ILE A 11 -9.43 0.02 -15.23
C ILE A 11 -9.42 1.05 -14.09
N LEU A 12 -8.67 2.15 -14.23
CA LEU A 12 -8.66 3.23 -13.22
C LEU A 12 -10.06 3.85 -13.03
N ARG A 13 -10.82 4.04 -14.10
CA ARG A 13 -12.21 4.52 -14.02
C ARG A 13 -13.10 3.51 -13.30
N LEU A 14 -12.98 2.22 -13.63
CA LEU A 14 -13.73 1.15 -12.95
C LEU A 14 -13.42 1.09 -11.46
N MET A 15 -12.14 1.24 -11.06
CA MET A 15 -11.76 1.31 -9.65
C MET A 15 -12.40 2.50 -8.93
N LEU A 16 -12.38 3.69 -9.55
CA LEU A 16 -12.97 4.89 -8.96
C LEU A 16 -14.49 4.77 -8.82
N ILE A 17 -15.16 4.17 -9.82
CA ILE A 17 -16.59 3.88 -9.76
C ILE A 17 -16.88 2.88 -8.64
N SER A 18 -16.10 1.79 -8.54
CA SER A 18 -16.21 0.79 -7.48
C SER A 18 -16.02 1.39 -6.08
N LEU A 19 -15.06 2.32 -5.92
CA LEU A 19 -14.85 3.07 -4.68
C LEU A 19 -16.06 3.97 -4.34
N GLY A 20 -16.64 4.63 -5.34
CA GLY A 20 -17.86 5.43 -5.17
C GLY A 20 -19.04 4.56 -4.71
N ILE A 21 -19.22 3.39 -5.33
CA ILE A 21 -20.25 2.41 -4.93
C ILE A 21 -20.02 1.94 -3.49
N ASN A 22 -18.78 1.59 -3.10
CA ASN A 22 -18.47 1.20 -1.72
C ASN A 22 -18.81 2.29 -0.71
N ALA A 23 -18.54 3.56 -1.03
CA ALA A 23 -18.85 4.67 -0.15
C ALA A 23 -20.37 4.81 0.05
N VAL A 24 -21.16 4.70 -1.02
CA VAL A 24 -22.62 4.75 -0.96
C VAL A 24 -23.18 3.54 -0.18
N LEU A 25 -22.66 2.35 -0.42
CA LEU A 25 -23.05 1.14 0.31
C LEU A 25 -22.72 1.24 1.80
N GLY A 26 -21.53 1.76 2.15
CA GLY A 26 -21.15 1.99 3.54
C GLY A 26 -22.03 3.01 4.27
N VAL A 27 -22.51 4.04 3.59
CA VAL A 27 -23.52 4.98 4.15
C VAL A 27 -24.88 4.29 4.28
N SER A 28 -25.28 3.51 3.28
CA SER A 28 -26.55 2.78 3.27
C SER A 28 -26.61 1.76 4.42
N LEU A 29 -25.47 1.17 4.77
CA LEU A 29 -25.33 0.21 5.89
C LEU A 29 -25.61 0.84 7.26
N VAL A 30 -25.46 2.15 7.41
CA VAL A 30 -25.82 2.87 8.64
C VAL A 30 -27.33 3.17 8.69
N LEU A 31 -27.95 3.41 7.53
CA LEU A 31 -29.34 3.86 7.46
C LEU A 31 -30.37 2.72 7.41
N ILE A 32 -29.97 1.54 6.94
CA ILE A 32 -30.86 0.40 6.74
C ILE A 32 -30.58 -0.62 7.83
N ASP A 33 -31.50 -0.73 8.78
CA ASP A 33 -31.30 -1.42 10.04
C ASP A 33 -31.23 -2.96 9.90
N ASP A 34 -31.70 -3.52 8.77
CA ASP A 34 -32.20 -4.90 8.80
C ASP A 34 -32.02 -5.70 7.50
N SER A 35 -30.83 -5.67 6.89
CA SER A 35 -30.56 -6.67 5.84
C SER A 35 -29.14 -7.21 5.88
N ASP A 36 -29.01 -8.44 6.38
CA ASP A 36 -27.87 -9.33 6.13
C ASP A 36 -27.39 -9.24 4.67
N ALA A 37 -28.33 -9.14 3.73
CA ALA A 37 -28.05 -8.96 2.31
C ALA A 37 -27.26 -7.68 2.01
N LEU A 38 -27.55 -6.55 2.66
CA LEU A 38 -26.84 -5.29 2.44
C LEU A 38 -25.43 -5.33 3.05
N ILE A 39 -25.26 -5.95 4.22
CA ILE A 39 -23.92 -6.16 4.81
C ILE A 39 -23.08 -7.03 3.87
N ARG A 40 -23.63 -8.14 3.39
CA ARG A 40 -22.94 -9.06 2.48
C ARG A 40 -22.56 -8.40 1.16
N THR A 41 -23.47 -7.66 0.55
CA THR A 41 -23.20 -6.92 -0.70
C THR A 41 -22.17 -5.82 -0.50
N THR A 42 -22.18 -5.14 0.64
CA THR A 42 -21.15 -4.15 0.99
C THR A 42 -19.78 -4.81 1.12
N LEU A 43 -19.70 -5.93 1.85
CA LEU A 43 -18.46 -6.68 2.04
C LEU A 43 -17.92 -7.26 0.72
N THR A 44 -18.78 -7.77 -0.18
CA THR A 44 -18.32 -8.23 -1.49
C THR A 44 -17.80 -7.11 -2.36
N SER A 45 -18.45 -5.95 -2.32
CA SER A 45 -18.00 -4.79 -3.10
C SER A 45 -16.64 -4.27 -2.60
N VAL A 46 -16.43 -4.24 -1.27
CA VAL A 46 -15.13 -3.92 -0.66
C VAL A 46 -14.07 -4.95 -1.05
N LEU A 47 -14.37 -6.24 -0.91
CA LEU A 47 -13.47 -7.34 -1.27
C LEU A 47 -13.05 -7.27 -2.74
N LEU A 48 -13.99 -7.02 -3.65
CA LEU A 48 -13.74 -6.85 -5.08
C LEU A 48 -12.83 -5.66 -5.36
N THR A 49 -13.06 -4.54 -4.68
CA THR A 49 -12.26 -3.32 -4.86
C THR A 49 -10.83 -3.52 -4.39
N CYS A 50 -10.64 -4.18 -3.24
CA CYS A 50 -9.32 -4.58 -2.74
C CYS A 50 -8.63 -5.55 -3.71
N ALA A 51 -9.35 -6.57 -4.20
CA ALA A 51 -8.82 -7.53 -5.16
C ALA A 51 -8.33 -6.84 -6.45
N LEU A 52 -9.13 -5.95 -7.03
CA LEU A 52 -8.75 -5.20 -8.23
C LEU A 52 -7.50 -4.33 -7.99
N ALA A 53 -7.42 -3.66 -6.85
CA ALA A 53 -6.27 -2.84 -6.49
C ALA A 53 -4.98 -3.66 -6.36
N LEU A 54 -5.06 -4.80 -5.67
CA LEU A 54 -3.92 -5.70 -5.49
C LEU A 54 -3.52 -6.36 -6.80
N LEU A 55 -4.46 -6.75 -7.66
CA LEU A 55 -4.17 -7.27 -9.00
C LEU A 55 -3.44 -6.25 -9.86
N LEU A 56 -3.84 -4.98 -9.81
CA LEU A 56 -3.14 -3.91 -10.52
C LEU A 56 -1.77 -3.63 -9.96
N GLY A 57 -1.63 -3.61 -8.63
CA GLY A 57 -0.33 -3.53 -7.96
C GLY A 57 0.59 -4.67 -8.42
N GLY A 58 0.05 -5.89 -8.46
CA GLY A 58 0.77 -7.09 -8.90
C GLY A 58 1.17 -7.03 -10.37
N ALA A 59 0.25 -6.67 -11.26
CA ALA A 59 0.50 -6.54 -12.69
C ALA A 59 1.53 -5.44 -13.02
N ASN A 60 1.56 -4.35 -12.24
CA ASN A 60 2.60 -3.33 -12.37
C ASN A 60 3.95 -3.83 -11.85
N ALA A 61 3.96 -4.59 -10.76
CA ALA A 61 5.18 -5.18 -10.22
C ALA A 61 5.78 -6.22 -11.17
N THR A 62 4.97 -7.01 -11.87
CA THR A 62 5.47 -7.99 -12.86
C THR A 62 6.13 -7.34 -14.07
N ALA A 63 5.82 -6.08 -14.38
CA ALA A 63 6.48 -5.33 -15.44
C ALA A 63 7.95 -4.98 -15.11
N SER A 64 8.36 -5.04 -13.84
CA SER A 64 9.75 -4.84 -13.42
C SER A 64 10.41 -6.19 -13.14
N SER A 65 11.55 -6.47 -13.78
CA SER A 65 12.32 -7.70 -13.58
C SER A 65 12.71 -7.96 -12.12
N ARG A 66 12.89 -6.88 -11.34
CA ARG A 66 13.24 -6.96 -9.92
C ARG A 66 12.07 -7.39 -9.03
N PHE A 67 10.83 -7.12 -9.45
CA PHE A 67 9.63 -7.35 -8.67
C PHE A 67 8.68 -8.40 -9.29
N THR A 68 9.15 -9.17 -10.28
CA THR A 68 8.32 -10.16 -10.97
C THR A 68 7.76 -11.22 -10.01
N ALA A 69 8.61 -11.84 -9.19
CA ALA A 69 8.16 -12.85 -8.23
C ALA A 69 7.16 -12.27 -7.22
N PHE A 70 7.39 -11.04 -6.77
CA PHE A 70 6.47 -10.31 -5.89
C PHE A 70 5.10 -10.08 -6.56
N GLY A 71 5.10 -9.58 -7.80
CA GLY A 71 3.87 -9.32 -8.54
C GLY A 71 3.06 -10.59 -8.80
N LEU A 72 3.72 -11.69 -9.17
CA LEU A 72 3.08 -13.00 -9.34
C LEU A 72 2.50 -13.53 -8.02
N GLY A 73 3.25 -13.42 -6.92
CA GLY A 73 2.78 -13.83 -5.59
C GLY A 73 1.55 -13.05 -5.13
N LEU A 74 1.50 -11.74 -5.42
CA LEU A 74 0.34 -10.91 -5.11
C LEU A 74 -0.87 -11.25 -5.98
N ILE A 75 -0.68 -11.53 -7.27
CA ILE A 75 -1.77 -11.97 -8.15
C ILE A 75 -2.32 -13.33 -7.67
N GLY A 76 -1.44 -14.28 -7.38
CA GLY A 76 -1.82 -15.60 -6.88
C GLY A 76 -2.56 -15.54 -5.55
N SER A 77 -2.13 -14.66 -4.63
CA SER A 77 -2.80 -14.50 -3.33
C SER A 77 -4.20 -13.92 -3.45
N VAL A 78 -4.41 -12.95 -4.36
CA VAL A 78 -5.76 -12.41 -4.65
C VAL A 78 -6.66 -13.48 -5.25
N LEU A 79 -6.15 -14.26 -6.22
CA LEU A 79 -6.92 -15.35 -6.83
C LEU A 79 -7.34 -16.42 -5.82
N ALA A 80 -6.55 -16.64 -4.77
CA ALA A 80 -6.91 -17.55 -3.68
C ALA A 80 -7.87 -16.91 -2.65
N GLN A 81 -7.64 -15.65 -2.27
CA GLN A 81 -8.42 -14.97 -1.23
C GLN A 81 -9.80 -14.53 -1.67
N PHE A 82 -9.95 -14.11 -2.93
CA PHE A 82 -11.22 -13.64 -3.44
C PHE A 82 -12.33 -14.70 -3.35
N PRO A 83 -12.16 -15.95 -3.86
CA PRO A 83 -13.19 -16.98 -3.72
C PRO A 83 -13.43 -17.39 -2.27
N LEU A 84 -12.38 -17.44 -1.43
CA LEU A 84 -12.53 -17.74 -0.01
C LEU A 84 -13.32 -16.66 0.74
N GLY A 85 -13.06 -15.39 0.43
CA GLY A 85 -13.81 -14.27 1.00
C GLY A 85 -15.26 -14.25 0.53
N LEU A 86 -15.52 -14.51 -0.75
CA LEU A 86 -16.90 -14.67 -1.26
C LEU A 86 -17.63 -15.83 -0.57
N LEU A 87 -16.95 -16.97 -0.44
CA LEU A 87 -17.49 -18.13 0.27
C LEU A 87 -17.81 -17.76 1.73
N ALA A 88 -16.90 -17.07 2.43
CA ALA A 88 -17.10 -16.63 3.81
C ALA A 88 -18.24 -15.62 3.99
N ILE A 89 -18.47 -14.74 3.00
CA ILE A 89 -19.55 -13.75 3.03
C ILE A 89 -20.92 -14.40 2.76
N TRP A 90 -20.99 -15.36 1.83
CA TRP A 90 -22.26 -15.91 1.32
C TRP A 90 -22.63 -17.30 1.87
N SER A 91 -21.84 -17.85 2.77
CA SER A 91 -21.96 -19.20 3.34
C SER A 91 -23.14 -19.45 4.28
N GLN A 92 -24.26 -18.71 4.14
CA GLN A 92 -25.51 -19.04 4.82
C GLN A 92 -25.92 -20.49 4.45
N GLY A 93 -25.83 -21.41 5.40
CA GLY A 93 -26.12 -22.84 5.20
C GLY A 93 -24.92 -23.78 5.23
N LEU A 94 -23.68 -23.28 5.32
CA LEU A 94 -22.54 -24.16 5.59
C LEU A 94 -22.53 -24.59 7.07
N PRO A 95 -22.12 -25.83 7.38
CA PRO A 95 -21.89 -26.24 8.76
C PRO A 95 -20.87 -25.31 9.44
N ASN A 96 -21.13 -24.92 10.69
CA ASN A 96 -20.27 -24.00 11.46
C ASN A 96 -18.78 -24.42 11.44
N MET A 97 -18.50 -25.72 11.45
CA MET A 97 -17.13 -26.24 11.36
C MET A 97 -16.45 -25.87 10.05
N LEU A 98 -17.15 -25.99 8.91
CA LEU A 98 -16.61 -25.65 7.59
C LEU A 98 -16.45 -24.13 7.45
N MET A 99 -17.44 -23.36 7.91
CA MET A 99 -17.38 -21.90 7.96
C MET A 99 -16.12 -21.41 8.67
N ASN A 100 -15.87 -21.91 9.89
CA ASN A 100 -14.71 -21.52 10.68
C ASN A 100 -13.39 -21.86 9.98
N ARG A 101 -13.33 -23.01 9.29
CA ARG A 101 -12.15 -23.39 8.48
C ARG A 101 -11.91 -22.44 7.31
N VAL A 102 -12.97 -22.07 6.59
CA VAL A 102 -12.90 -21.12 5.47
C VAL A 102 -12.45 -19.75 5.97
N LEU A 103 -13.08 -19.22 7.02
CA LEU A 103 -12.73 -17.93 7.62
C LEU A 103 -11.29 -17.92 8.13
N ALA A 104 -10.86 -18.95 8.82
CA ALA A 104 -9.51 -19.02 9.36
C ALA A 104 -8.46 -19.15 8.23
N SER A 105 -8.72 -19.96 7.19
CA SER A 105 -7.84 -20.07 6.01
C SER A 105 -7.74 -18.75 5.26
N TRP A 106 -8.87 -18.08 5.05
CA TRP A 106 -8.94 -16.77 4.42
C TRP A 106 -8.15 -15.72 5.21
N THR A 107 -8.37 -15.68 6.53
CA THR A 107 -7.68 -14.77 7.46
C THR A 107 -6.17 -15.02 7.44
N LEU A 108 -5.74 -16.28 7.46
CA LEU A 108 -4.32 -16.64 7.39
C LEU A 108 -3.68 -16.18 6.06
N LEU A 109 -4.36 -16.43 4.93
CA LEU A 109 -3.88 -15.97 3.62
C LEU A 109 -3.83 -14.45 3.53
N PHE A 110 -4.82 -13.76 4.09
CA PHE A 110 -4.85 -12.30 4.16
C PHE A 110 -3.66 -11.77 4.96
N TRP A 111 -3.43 -12.29 6.17
CA TRP A 111 -2.30 -11.94 7.03
C TRP A 111 -0.95 -12.25 6.42
N LEU A 112 -0.84 -13.36 5.68
CA LEU A 112 0.38 -13.70 4.97
C LEU A 112 0.61 -12.75 3.78
N SER A 113 -0.42 -12.41 3.03
CA SER A 113 -0.24 -11.72 1.75
C SER A 113 -0.02 -10.22 1.93
N ILE A 114 -0.95 -9.47 2.53
CA ILE A 114 -0.95 -8.01 2.49
C ILE A 114 0.18 -7.43 3.36
N PRO A 115 0.35 -7.86 4.62
CA PRO A 115 1.47 -7.45 5.45
C PRO A 115 2.83 -7.78 4.84
N PHE A 116 3.02 -9.01 4.36
CA PHE A 116 4.28 -9.44 3.76
C PHE A 116 4.55 -8.70 2.46
N CYS A 117 3.52 -8.45 1.64
CA CYS A 117 3.67 -7.70 0.41
C CYS A 117 4.10 -6.26 0.68
N THR A 118 3.50 -5.63 1.68
CA THR A 118 3.89 -4.30 2.15
C THR A 118 5.34 -4.31 2.64
N ALA A 119 5.74 -5.33 3.40
CA ALA A 119 7.11 -5.51 3.87
C ALA A 119 8.12 -5.65 2.71
N LEU A 120 7.80 -6.45 1.69
CA LEU A 120 8.63 -6.62 0.50
C LEU A 120 8.81 -5.31 -0.28
N ILE A 121 7.73 -4.52 -0.40
CA ILE A 121 7.80 -3.18 -0.99
C ILE A 121 8.78 -2.31 -0.18
N LEU A 122 8.65 -2.29 1.16
CA LEU A 122 9.55 -1.53 2.04
C LEU A 122 11.01 -1.97 1.94
N ILE A 123 11.28 -3.28 1.75
CA ILE A 123 12.64 -3.81 1.52
C ILE A 123 13.25 -3.27 0.22
N GLY A 124 12.41 -3.01 -0.79
CA GLY A 124 12.83 -2.45 -2.08
C GLY A 124 13.43 -1.04 -1.97
N TYR A 125 13.01 -0.27 -0.96
CA TYR A 125 13.47 1.10 -0.72
C TYR A 125 14.59 1.13 0.32
N ARG A 126 15.73 1.75 -0.02
CA ARG A 126 16.91 1.87 0.87
C ARG A 126 16.57 2.40 2.29
N PRO A 127 15.85 3.53 2.46
CA PRO A 127 15.62 4.09 3.80
C PRO A 127 14.74 3.20 4.69
N THR A 128 13.85 2.39 4.09
CA THR A 128 12.92 1.51 4.82
C THR A 128 13.33 0.04 4.77
N ARG A 129 14.58 -0.25 4.37
CA ARG A 129 15.00 -1.64 4.14
C ARG A 129 15.00 -2.46 5.42
N TYR A 130 15.47 -1.88 6.53
CA TYR A 130 15.49 -2.55 7.83
C TYR A 130 14.07 -2.74 8.38
N THR A 131 13.22 -1.73 8.28
CA THR A 131 11.82 -1.83 8.73
C THR A 131 11.06 -2.87 7.93
N GLY A 132 11.26 -2.92 6.61
CA GLY A 132 10.70 -3.96 5.75
C GLY A 132 11.18 -5.38 6.09
N ARG A 133 12.46 -5.56 6.45
CA ARG A 133 12.97 -6.87 6.90
C ARG A 133 12.33 -7.34 8.20
N LEU A 134 12.21 -6.43 9.19
CA LEU A 134 11.56 -6.72 10.46
C LEU A 134 10.08 -7.08 10.25
N ALA A 135 9.38 -6.30 9.42
CA ALA A 135 7.98 -6.55 9.06
C ALA A 135 7.81 -7.92 8.39
N ALA A 136 8.68 -8.27 7.44
CA ALA A 136 8.63 -9.54 6.73
C ALA A 136 8.90 -10.73 7.66
N ALA A 137 9.94 -10.64 8.50
CA ALA A 137 10.29 -11.67 9.47
C ALA A 137 9.18 -11.87 10.50
N GLY A 138 8.61 -10.78 11.03
CA GLY A 138 7.50 -10.83 11.96
C GLY A 138 6.23 -11.41 11.36
N THR A 139 5.88 -11.01 10.12
CA THR A 139 4.73 -11.57 9.40
C THR A 139 4.91 -13.07 9.15
N LEU A 140 6.11 -13.49 8.77
CA LEU A 140 6.41 -14.91 8.56
C LEU A 140 6.29 -15.70 9.88
N ALA A 141 6.88 -15.19 10.96
CA ALA A 141 6.81 -15.82 12.27
C ALA A 141 5.37 -15.91 12.80
N SER A 142 4.60 -14.82 12.72
CA SER A 142 3.19 -14.81 13.14
C SER A 142 2.36 -15.77 12.29
N THR A 143 2.58 -15.81 10.97
CA THR A 143 1.86 -16.73 10.08
C THR A 143 2.20 -18.19 10.38
N LEU A 144 3.47 -18.51 10.64
CA LEU A 144 3.88 -19.87 11.01
C LEU A 144 3.23 -20.31 12.32
N ILE A 145 3.15 -19.43 13.32
CA ILE A 145 2.46 -19.73 14.58
C ILE A 145 0.95 -19.92 14.35
N LEU A 146 0.31 -19.06 13.56
CA LEU A 146 -1.11 -19.22 13.21
C LEU A 146 -1.36 -20.52 12.45
N LEU A 147 -0.45 -20.88 11.54
CA LEU A 147 -0.57 -22.11 10.78
C LEU A 147 -0.40 -23.34 11.68
N THR A 148 0.65 -23.39 12.51
CA THR A 148 0.86 -24.54 13.40
C THR A 148 -0.26 -24.68 14.41
N THR A 149 -0.79 -23.56 14.95
CA THR A 149 -1.91 -23.59 15.90
C THR A 149 -3.19 -24.07 15.23
N MET A 150 -3.56 -23.50 14.09
CA MET A 150 -4.74 -23.93 13.35
C MET A 150 -4.72 -25.41 12.96
N TRP A 151 -3.55 -25.94 12.60
CA TRP A 151 -3.41 -27.35 12.22
C TRP A 151 -3.28 -28.30 13.42
N ALA A 152 -2.63 -27.88 14.50
CA ALA A 152 -2.45 -28.71 15.69
C ALA A 152 -3.73 -28.82 16.54
N SER A 153 -4.54 -27.76 16.61
CA SER A 153 -5.73 -27.71 17.45
C SER A 153 -7.03 -27.90 16.65
N TRP A 154 -7.04 -28.72 15.61
CA TRP A 154 -8.20 -28.83 14.70
C TRP A 154 -9.51 -29.26 15.42
N ASN A 155 -9.41 -30.00 16.53
CA ASN A 155 -10.59 -30.49 17.27
C ASN A 155 -11.02 -29.59 18.44
N THR A 156 -10.18 -28.68 18.90
CA THR A 156 -10.53 -27.69 19.90
C THR A 156 -10.88 -26.41 19.16
N TYR A 157 -12.03 -25.81 19.46
CA TYR A 157 -12.39 -24.48 18.96
C TYR A 157 -11.19 -23.53 19.09
N LEU A 158 -11.12 -22.46 18.29
CA LEU A 158 -10.16 -21.35 18.40
C LEU A 158 -10.31 -20.63 19.75
N THR A 159 -10.17 -21.35 20.87
CA THR A 159 -9.99 -20.78 22.19
C THR A 159 -8.73 -19.94 22.10
N PHE A 160 -8.89 -18.65 22.40
CA PHE A 160 -7.81 -17.67 22.40
C PHE A 160 -6.70 -18.13 23.36
N GLY A 161 -5.78 -18.94 22.84
CA GLY A 161 -4.67 -19.49 23.59
C GLY A 161 -3.44 -18.61 23.50
N LEU A 162 -2.47 -18.89 24.36
CA LEU A 162 -1.14 -18.28 24.34
C LEU A 162 -0.50 -18.21 22.95
N PRO A 163 -0.59 -19.23 22.08
CA PRO A 163 0.00 -19.18 20.75
C PRO A 163 -0.63 -18.14 19.81
N ILE A 164 -1.96 -18.02 19.82
CA ILE A 164 -2.70 -17.07 18.97
C ILE A 164 -2.37 -15.64 19.40
N ALA A 165 -2.37 -15.38 20.71
CA ALA A 165 -1.99 -14.08 21.24
C ALA A 165 -0.51 -13.75 20.99
N ALA A 166 0.39 -14.73 21.07
CA ALA A 166 1.79 -14.53 20.69
C ALA A 166 1.92 -14.17 19.20
N ALA A 167 1.15 -14.81 18.32
CA ALA A 167 1.12 -14.46 16.90
C ALA A 167 0.61 -13.03 16.68
N PHE A 168 -0.46 -12.62 17.36
CA PHE A 168 -0.96 -11.25 17.31
C PHE A 168 0.05 -10.25 17.87
N ALA A 169 0.69 -10.54 19.00
CA ALA A 169 1.72 -9.70 19.60
C ALA A 169 2.90 -9.49 18.64
N ILE A 170 3.37 -10.57 17.99
CA ILE A 170 4.43 -10.50 16.98
C ILE A 170 3.96 -9.67 15.78
N ALA A 171 2.75 -9.90 15.29
CA ALA A 171 2.19 -9.14 14.17
C ALA A 171 2.06 -7.65 14.51
N THR A 172 1.53 -7.28 15.68
CA THR A 172 1.39 -5.86 16.08
C THR A 172 2.74 -5.18 16.25
N CYS A 173 3.70 -5.81 16.95
CA CYS A 173 5.03 -5.24 17.14
C CYS A 173 5.82 -5.12 15.84
N ALA A 174 5.96 -6.24 15.12
CA ALA A 174 6.85 -6.28 13.98
C ALA A 174 6.23 -5.61 12.75
N TRP A 175 4.92 -5.77 12.53
CA TRP A 175 4.26 -5.19 11.37
C TRP A 175 3.77 -3.76 11.64
N LEU A 176 2.82 -3.54 12.57
CA LEU A 176 2.29 -2.20 12.82
C LEU A 176 3.36 -1.24 13.35
N GLY A 177 4.23 -1.73 14.25
CA GLY A 177 5.38 -0.96 14.72
C GLY A 177 6.31 -0.54 13.58
N SER A 178 6.56 -1.40 12.59
CA SER A 178 7.38 -1.04 11.43
C SER A 178 6.75 0.04 10.54
N LEU A 179 5.42 0.09 10.43
CA LEU A 179 4.72 1.12 9.67
C LEU A 179 4.93 2.50 10.28
N SER A 180 4.97 2.60 11.61
CA SER A 180 5.24 3.85 12.32
C SER A 180 6.63 4.43 12.02
N LEU A 181 7.60 3.57 11.69
CA LEU A 181 8.97 3.92 11.34
C LEU A 181 9.14 4.37 9.88
N ILE A 182 8.10 4.33 9.05
CA ILE A 182 8.17 4.81 7.68
C ILE A 182 8.41 6.33 7.68
N THR A 183 9.60 6.75 7.23
CA THR A 183 9.96 8.16 7.09
C THR A 183 10.73 8.39 5.79
N ARG A 184 10.59 9.59 5.24
CA ARG A 184 11.47 10.09 4.18
C ARG A 184 12.72 10.79 4.72
N SER A 185 12.63 11.28 5.94
CA SER A 185 13.70 12.04 6.61
C SER A 185 14.72 11.07 7.19
N LYS A 186 16.00 11.47 7.20
CA LYS A 186 17.07 10.73 7.91
C LYS A 186 16.83 10.65 9.42
N ARG A 187 16.05 11.58 9.98
CA ARG A 187 15.71 11.65 11.41
C ARG A 187 14.27 11.18 11.64
N LEU A 188 14.09 10.31 12.63
CA LEU A 188 12.78 9.94 13.14
C LEU A 188 12.20 11.11 13.95
N THR A 189 10.89 11.27 13.83
CA THR A 189 10.15 12.32 14.56
C THR A 189 9.58 11.76 15.87
N PRO A 190 9.39 12.57 16.93
CA PRO A 190 8.94 12.09 18.24
C PRO A 190 7.66 11.24 18.21
N TRP A 191 6.69 11.61 17.37
CA TRP A 191 5.42 10.87 17.24
C TRP A 191 5.58 9.48 16.61
N GLN A 192 6.67 9.21 15.90
CA GLN A 192 6.95 7.86 15.37
C GLN A 192 7.43 6.92 16.48
N TYR A 193 8.21 7.44 17.44
CA TYR A 193 8.59 6.67 18.63
C TYR A 193 7.37 6.32 19.49
N LEU A 194 6.34 7.19 19.51
CA LEU A 194 5.06 6.87 20.15
C LEU A 194 4.39 5.64 19.52
N GLY A 195 4.42 5.52 18.18
CA GLY A 195 3.89 4.33 17.49
C GLY A 195 4.64 3.05 17.86
N VAL A 196 5.97 3.10 17.92
CA VAL A 196 6.77 1.95 18.37
C VAL A 196 6.46 1.60 19.84
N LEU A 197 6.36 2.59 20.71
CA LEU A 197 6.03 2.39 22.13
C LEU A 197 4.65 1.74 22.29
N LEU A 198 3.62 2.26 21.60
CA LEU A 198 2.27 1.68 21.62
C LEU A 198 2.27 0.25 21.09
N SER A 199 3.06 -0.05 20.05
CA SER A 199 3.16 -1.42 19.53
C SER A 199 3.75 -2.39 20.55
N ALA A 200 4.78 -1.96 21.29
CA ALA A 200 5.40 -2.73 22.36
C ALA A 200 4.44 -2.97 23.52
N CYS A 201 3.73 -1.92 23.97
CA CYS A 201 2.68 -2.04 24.99
C CYS A 201 1.58 -3.01 24.56
N THR A 202 1.14 -2.93 23.30
CA THR A 202 0.13 -3.84 22.73
C THR A 202 0.58 -5.29 22.79
N ALA A 203 1.83 -5.59 22.42
CA ALA A 203 2.35 -6.95 22.49
C ALA A 203 2.48 -7.47 23.92
N CYS A 204 2.96 -6.64 24.85
CA CYS A 204 3.03 -7.01 26.27
C CYS A 204 1.63 -7.32 26.82
N LEU A 205 0.64 -6.50 26.49
CA LEU A 205 -0.74 -6.73 26.92
C LEU A 205 -1.36 -7.96 26.27
N TRP A 206 -1.09 -8.26 24.99
CA TRP A 206 -1.53 -9.51 24.37
C TRP A 206 -1.03 -10.75 25.11
N ILE A 207 0.24 -10.77 25.51
CA ILE A 207 0.82 -11.87 26.28
C ILE A 207 0.17 -11.95 27.67
N TYR A 208 -0.04 -10.81 28.33
CA TYR A 208 -0.69 -10.76 29.64
C TYR A 208 -2.14 -11.26 29.59
N VAL A 209 -2.93 -10.76 28.64
CA VAL A 209 -4.31 -11.17 28.37
C VAL A 209 -4.34 -12.68 28.12
N ALA A 210 -3.48 -13.20 27.25
CA ALA A 210 -3.43 -14.64 26.98
C ALA A 210 -3.10 -15.47 28.21
N HIS A 211 -2.13 -15.02 29.02
CA HIS A 211 -1.79 -15.69 30.27
C HIS A 211 -3.01 -15.73 31.20
N GLN A 212 -3.70 -14.60 31.37
CA GLN A 212 -4.89 -14.47 32.22
C GLN A 212 -6.02 -15.43 31.83
N ALA A 213 -6.35 -15.60 30.54
CA ALA A 213 -7.36 -16.62 30.21
C ALA A 213 -6.88 -18.04 30.42
N THR A 214 -5.62 -18.34 30.11
CA THR A 214 -5.11 -19.70 30.30
C THR A 214 -5.04 -20.09 31.77
N SER A 215 -4.71 -19.16 32.67
CA SER A 215 -4.57 -19.45 34.10
C SER A 215 -5.89 -19.35 34.86
N ASN A 216 -6.74 -18.38 34.53
CA ASN A 216 -7.90 -18.02 35.35
C ASN A 216 -9.25 -18.35 34.69
N ASN A 217 -9.28 -18.90 33.46
CA ASN A 217 -10.51 -19.18 32.71
C ASN A 217 -11.47 -17.98 32.62
N ILE A 218 -10.91 -16.76 32.52
CA ILE A 218 -11.69 -15.53 32.43
C ILE A 218 -12.12 -15.30 30.98
N ASP A 219 -13.40 -15.03 30.77
CA ASP A 219 -13.93 -14.58 29.48
C ASP A 219 -13.40 -13.17 29.14
N PHE A 220 -12.83 -13.03 27.95
CA PHE A 220 -12.13 -11.82 27.51
C PHE A 220 -12.96 -10.60 27.14
N PRO A 221 -14.11 -10.76 26.44
CA PRO A 221 -14.89 -9.61 25.99
C PRO A 221 -15.26 -8.71 27.16
N GLY A 222 -15.06 -7.40 27.01
CA GLY A 222 -15.36 -6.41 28.05
C GLY A 222 -14.31 -6.27 29.18
N THR A 223 -13.25 -7.09 29.21
CA THR A 223 -12.19 -6.91 30.22
C THR A 223 -11.34 -5.66 29.95
N LEU A 224 -10.95 -4.94 31.00
CA LEU A 224 -10.09 -3.75 30.89
C LEU A 224 -8.77 -4.04 30.15
N ALA A 225 -8.16 -5.20 30.41
CA ALA A 225 -6.90 -5.59 29.78
C ALA A 225 -7.07 -5.79 28.27
N PHE A 226 -8.15 -6.43 27.83
CA PHE A 226 -8.46 -6.59 26.41
C PHE A 226 -8.74 -5.25 25.73
N ASN A 227 -9.56 -4.39 26.34
CA ASN A 227 -9.87 -3.06 25.82
C ASN A 227 -8.61 -2.19 25.69
N LEU A 228 -7.72 -2.18 26.70
CA LEU A 228 -6.42 -1.48 26.61
C LEU A 228 -5.52 -2.05 25.51
N THR A 229 -5.54 -3.37 25.29
CA THR A 229 -4.78 -4.02 24.22
C THR A 229 -5.26 -3.53 22.85
N MET A 230 -6.57 -3.47 22.65
CA MET A 230 -7.19 -2.97 21.42
C MET A 230 -6.89 -1.48 21.22
N ALA A 231 -7.05 -0.66 22.26
CA ALA A 231 -6.77 0.78 22.22
C ALA A 231 -5.34 1.09 21.78
N PHE A 232 -4.34 0.41 22.36
CA PHE A 232 -2.95 0.61 21.95
C PHE A 232 -2.65 0.05 20.56
N GLY A 233 -3.29 -1.06 20.18
CA GLY A 233 -3.16 -1.64 18.85
C GLY A 233 -3.71 -0.71 17.76
N LEU A 234 -4.92 -0.18 17.95
CA LEU A 234 -5.55 0.78 17.05
C LEU A 234 -4.81 2.13 17.03
N GLY A 235 -4.30 2.59 18.17
CA GLY A 235 -3.43 3.77 18.23
C GLY A 235 -2.14 3.60 17.43
N THR A 236 -1.52 2.42 17.50
CA THR A 236 -0.35 2.07 16.68
C THR A 236 -0.69 2.10 15.18
N LEU A 237 -1.82 1.51 14.80
CA LEU A 237 -2.31 1.50 13.43
C LEU A 237 -2.56 2.93 12.90
N LEU A 238 -3.19 3.79 13.70
CA LEU A 238 -3.41 5.20 13.35
C LEU A 238 -2.09 5.92 13.06
N ILE A 239 -1.09 5.75 13.94
CA ILE A 239 0.24 6.35 13.73
C ILE A 239 0.92 5.79 12.48
N GLY A 240 0.81 4.49 12.23
CA GLY A 240 1.31 3.86 11.02
C GLY A 240 0.65 4.42 9.74
N ILE A 241 -0.67 4.60 9.76
CA ILE A 241 -1.41 5.21 8.65
C ILE A 241 -1.00 6.67 8.44
N VAL A 242 -0.84 7.45 9.51
CA VAL A 242 -0.33 8.83 9.42
C VAL A 242 1.07 8.86 8.79
N ALA A 243 1.95 7.92 9.17
CA ALA A 243 3.28 7.79 8.59
C ALA A 243 3.23 7.48 7.08
N ILE A 244 2.41 6.51 6.68
CA ILE A 244 2.17 6.19 5.26
C ILE A 244 1.64 7.41 4.51
N CYS A 245 0.61 8.08 5.04
CA CYS A 245 -0.02 9.25 4.44
C CYS A 245 0.97 10.40 4.21
N ARG A 246 1.91 10.61 5.16
CA ARG A 246 2.99 11.61 5.03
C ARG A 246 4.09 11.16 4.07
N ALA A 247 4.39 9.86 4.03
CA ALA A 247 5.37 9.29 3.12
C ALA A 247 4.90 9.28 1.66
N ILE A 248 3.60 9.31 1.38
CA ILE A 248 3.08 9.41 0.00
C ILE A 248 3.20 10.86 -0.51
N GLN A 249 3.81 11.02 -1.69
CA GLN A 249 3.93 12.32 -2.37
C GLN A 249 2.67 12.58 -3.19
N LEU A 250 1.87 13.55 -2.76
CA LEU A 250 0.69 14.02 -3.48
C LEU A 250 0.99 15.40 -4.10
N ALA A 251 0.30 15.74 -5.19
CA ALA A 251 0.35 17.08 -5.74
C ALA A 251 -0.28 18.09 -4.76
N ARG A 252 0.14 19.37 -4.80
CA ARG A 252 -0.34 20.39 -3.85
C ARG A 252 -1.87 20.48 -3.80
N GLY A 253 -2.54 20.42 -4.96
CA GLY A 253 -4.00 20.47 -5.06
C GLY A 253 -4.75 19.24 -4.51
N THR A 254 -4.07 18.10 -4.31
CA THR A 254 -4.68 16.86 -3.81
C THR A 254 -4.26 16.53 -2.38
N SER A 255 -3.61 17.49 -1.71
CA SER A 255 -3.15 17.35 -0.32
C SER A 255 -4.31 17.19 0.68
N TRP A 256 -5.50 17.69 0.37
CA TRP A 256 -6.70 17.53 1.21
C TRP A 256 -7.08 16.06 1.43
N ILE A 257 -6.80 15.18 0.45
CA ILE A 257 -7.08 13.74 0.57
C ILE A 257 -6.30 13.15 1.74
N ARG A 258 -5.08 13.65 2.00
CA ARG A 258 -4.28 13.22 3.14
C ARG A 258 -4.98 13.52 4.47
N LEU A 259 -5.51 14.73 4.60
CA LEU A 259 -6.25 15.14 5.81
C LEU A 259 -7.53 14.33 5.96
N ALA A 260 -8.26 14.10 4.86
CA ALA A 260 -9.46 13.27 4.85
C ALA A 260 -9.17 11.83 5.30
N THR A 261 -8.10 11.20 4.80
CA THR A 261 -7.71 9.84 5.23
C THR A 261 -7.37 9.79 6.72
N ILE A 262 -6.60 10.76 7.23
CA ILE A 262 -6.24 10.81 8.65
C ILE A 262 -7.48 11.02 9.52
N ALA A 263 -8.37 11.93 9.13
CA ALA A 263 -9.62 12.18 9.84
C ALA A 263 -10.53 10.94 9.85
N ALA A 264 -10.71 10.28 8.70
CA ALA A 264 -11.48 9.04 8.60
C ALA A 264 -10.90 7.93 9.47
N THR A 265 -9.56 7.77 9.46
CA THR A 265 -8.88 6.76 10.30
C THR A 265 -9.07 7.07 11.78
N THR A 266 -8.95 8.34 12.16
CA THR A 266 -9.14 8.78 13.55
C THR A 266 -10.57 8.51 14.00
N ALA A 267 -11.57 8.84 13.16
CA ALA A 267 -12.96 8.54 13.43
C ALA A 267 -13.21 7.03 13.56
N ALA A 268 -12.63 6.21 12.67
CA ALA A 268 -12.76 4.75 12.72
C ALA A 268 -12.20 4.17 14.03
N VAL A 269 -11.02 4.64 14.46
CA VAL A 269 -10.41 4.21 15.72
C VAL A 269 -11.26 4.63 16.92
N VAL A 270 -11.69 5.90 16.98
CA VAL A 270 -12.50 6.40 18.11
C VAL A 270 -13.85 5.68 18.20
N LEU A 271 -14.52 5.46 17.08
CA LEU A 271 -15.80 4.74 17.03
C LEU A 271 -15.63 3.26 17.40
N GLN A 272 -14.55 2.62 16.96
CA GLN A 272 -14.25 1.24 17.33
C GLN A 272 -13.98 1.09 18.83
N GLU A 273 -13.22 2.02 19.42
CA GLU A 273 -12.99 2.03 20.87
C GLU A 273 -14.27 2.31 21.65
N ALA A 274 -15.09 3.25 21.19
CA ALA A 274 -16.39 3.49 21.80
C ALA A 274 -17.29 2.25 21.76
N ALA A 275 -17.33 1.53 20.63
CA ALA A 275 -18.07 0.27 20.51
C ALA A 275 -17.56 -0.81 21.47
N LEU A 276 -16.24 -0.91 21.65
CA LEU A 276 -15.64 -1.85 22.61
C LEU A 276 -15.94 -1.49 24.07
N ILE A 277 -15.96 -0.20 24.42
CA ILE A 277 -16.23 0.27 25.78
C ILE A 277 -17.69 0.04 26.17
N VAL A 278 -18.62 0.23 25.24
CA VAL A 278 -20.07 0.09 25.49
C VAL A 278 -20.53 -1.38 25.38
N ASP A 279 -19.60 -2.31 25.12
CA ASP A 279 -19.88 -3.73 24.87
C ASP A 279 -20.98 -3.91 23.81
N ALA A 280 -20.81 -3.18 22.71
CA ALA A 280 -21.74 -3.15 21.61
C ALA A 280 -22.01 -4.55 21.05
N ASN A 281 -23.27 -5.00 21.14
CA ASN A 281 -23.70 -6.25 20.52
C ASN A 281 -23.60 -6.13 19.00
N TRP A 282 -22.57 -6.74 18.44
CA TRP A 282 -22.41 -6.87 17.00
C TRP A 282 -23.42 -7.88 16.43
N PRO A 283 -24.03 -7.65 15.26
CA PRO A 283 -23.93 -6.48 14.37
C PRO A 283 -25.01 -5.40 14.61
N ASP A 284 -25.88 -5.61 15.60
CA ASP A 284 -27.12 -4.83 15.74
C ASP A 284 -26.88 -3.43 16.29
N ASP A 285 -25.79 -3.23 17.04
CA ASP A 285 -25.53 -1.94 17.66
C ASP A 285 -25.02 -0.88 16.66
N LEU A 286 -25.61 0.32 16.75
CA LEU A 286 -25.31 1.47 15.90
C LEU A 286 -23.82 1.86 15.97
N SER A 287 -23.21 1.79 17.15
CA SER A 287 -21.80 2.16 17.33
C SER A 287 -20.88 1.28 16.49
N SER A 288 -21.18 -0.01 16.45
CA SER A 288 -20.42 -0.99 15.70
C SER A 288 -20.55 -0.78 14.19
N ARG A 289 -21.76 -0.48 13.70
CA ARG A 289 -22.03 -0.16 12.29
C ARG A 289 -21.30 1.11 11.86
N LEU A 290 -21.33 2.16 12.69
CA LEU A 290 -20.59 3.40 12.45
C LEU A 290 -19.07 3.14 12.37
N ALA A 291 -18.53 2.30 13.25
CA ALA A 291 -17.12 1.93 13.23
C ALA A 291 -16.72 1.22 11.92
N ILE A 292 -17.52 0.25 11.45
CA ILE A 292 -17.28 -0.42 10.15
C ILE A 292 -17.30 0.58 9.01
N SER A 293 -18.33 1.43 8.94
CA SER A 293 -18.48 2.38 7.85
C SER A 293 -17.31 3.36 7.82
N ALA A 294 -16.79 3.77 8.99
CA ALA A 294 -15.58 4.56 9.10
C ALA A 294 -14.31 3.81 8.64
N TRP A 295 -14.20 2.50 8.91
CA TRP A 295 -13.11 1.66 8.39
C TRP A 295 -13.18 1.49 6.87
N ILE A 296 -14.37 1.26 6.32
CA ILE A 296 -14.60 1.20 4.86
C ILE A 296 -14.19 2.52 4.22
N LEU A 297 -14.62 3.65 4.79
CA LEU A 297 -14.25 4.98 4.33
C LEU A 297 -12.73 5.19 4.37
N THR A 298 -12.08 4.80 5.47
CA THR A 298 -10.62 4.84 5.62
C THR A 298 -9.92 4.06 4.52
N GLY A 299 -10.36 2.83 4.25
CA GLY A 299 -9.85 1.99 3.16
C GLY A 299 -10.03 2.65 1.79
N CYS A 300 -11.19 3.24 1.54
CA CYS A 300 -11.47 3.95 0.29
C CYS A 300 -10.57 5.19 0.12
N CYS A 301 -10.37 5.98 1.18
CA CYS A 301 -9.48 7.15 1.16
C CYS A 301 -8.01 6.75 0.96
N LEU A 302 -7.55 5.67 1.60
CA LEU A 302 -6.20 5.12 1.39
C LEU A 302 -6.02 4.68 -0.07
N MET A 303 -7.00 3.97 -0.63
CA MET A 303 -6.96 3.53 -2.01
C MET A 303 -6.93 4.71 -2.99
N ALA A 304 -7.81 5.70 -2.79
CA ALA A 304 -7.82 6.92 -3.57
C ALA A 304 -6.47 7.65 -3.50
N MET A 305 -5.86 7.72 -2.31
CA MET A 305 -4.52 8.29 -2.13
C MET A 305 -3.47 7.55 -2.95
N CYS A 306 -3.45 6.21 -2.91
CA CYS A 306 -2.55 5.38 -3.69
C CYS A 306 -2.75 5.60 -5.21
N VAL A 307 -3.99 5.63 -5.68
CA VAL A 307 -4.32 5.88 -7.10
C VAL A 307 -3.85 7.27 -7.54
N MET A 308 -4.09 8.30 -6.73
CA MET A 308 -3.67 9.67 -7.04
C MET A 308 -2.15 9.83 -7.01
N ALA A 309 -1.48 9.19 -6.05
CA ALA A 309 -0.02 9.16 -5.99
C ALA A 309 0.56 8.48 -7.23
N TRP A 310 -0.03 7.35 -7.64
CA TRP A 310 0.37 6.62 -8.83
C TRP A 310 0.14 7.42 -10.12
N ARG A 311 -1.03 8.05 -10.27
CA ARG A 311 -1.29 8.97 -11.39
C ARG A 311 -0.29 10.12 -11.44
N SER A 312 0.01 10.72 -10.29
CA SER A 312 0.96 11.85 -10.23
C SER A 312 2.40 11.44 -10.59
N SER A 313 2.81 10.20 -10.29
CA SER A 313 4.13 9.72 -10.69
C SER A 313 4.20 9.49 -12.20
N TRP A 314 3.09 9.05 -12.81
CA TRP A 314 2.96 8.92 -14.26
C TRP A 314 2.92 10.26 -14.99
N ASP A 315 2.14 11.21 -14.49
CA ASP A 315 2.08 12.56 -15.10
C ASP A 315 3.48 13.20 -15.07
N ARG A 316 4.24 13.01 -13.99
CA ARG A 316 5.66 13.43 -13.90
C ARG A 316 6.54 12.72 -14.94
N ALA A 317 6.42 11.40 -15.10
CA ALA A 317 7.18 10.64 -16.10
C ALA A 317 6.82 11.03 -17.54
N ASN A 318 5.55 11.34 -17.82
CA ASN A 318 5.09 11.76 -19.15
C ASN A 318 5.44 13.22 -19.45
N HIS A 319 5.38 14.12 -18.47
CA HIS A 319 5.80 15.51 -18.67
C HIS A 319 7.31 15.63 -18.92
N GLN A 320 8.10 14.63 -18.50
CA GLN A 320 9.50 14.53 -18.88
C GLN A 320 9.72 14.27 -20.38
N THR A 321 8.76 13.63 -21.08
CA THR A 321 8.85 13.39 -22.55
C THR A 321 8.55 14.61 -23.42
N GLY A 322 8.29 15.77 -22.81
CA GLY A 322 7.98 17.03 -23.51
C GLY A 322 8.84 18.22 -23.08
N ARG A 323 9.98 18.01 -22.41
CA ARG A 323 10.92 19.11 -22.11
C ARG A 323 11.49 19.62 -23.44
N MET A 324 10.85 20.66 -23.96
CA MET A 324 11.35 21.50 -25.05
C MET A 324 12.62 22.20 -24.56
N MET A 325 13.77 21.85 -25.10
CA MET A 325 14.99 22.62 -24.87
C MET A 325 15.08 23.75 -25.89
N SER A 326 15.30 24.97 -25.39
CA SER A 326 15.68 26.08 -26.25
C SER A 326 17.13 25.89 -26.63
N ILE A 327 17.37 25.59 -27.89
CA ILE A 327 18.71 25.37 -28.44
C ILE A 327 18.97 26.36 -29.57
N GLN A 328 20.24 26.71 -29.74
CA GLN A 328 20.69 27.45 -30.90
C GLN A 328 21.25 26.44 -31.91
N CYS A 329 20.72 26.45 -33.14
CA CYS A 329 21.23 25.59 -34.19
C CYS A 329 22.70 25.92 -34.48
N PRO A 330 23.63 24.96 -34.40
CA PRO A 330 25.05 25.22 -34.61
C PRO A 330 25.39 25.61 -36.05
N ALA A 331 24.56 25.23 -37.03
CA ALA A 331 24.80 25.53 -38.45
C ALA A 331 24.25 26.90 -38.88
N CYS A 332 22.97 27.19 -38.59
CA CYS A 332 22.32 28.42 -39.06
C CYS A 332 22.14 29.51 -37.98
N GLY A 333 22.53 29.23 -36.73
CA GLY A 333 22.45 30.17 -35.60
C GLY A 333 21.03 30.45 -35.08
N ARG A 334 19.98 29.88 -35.67
CA ARG A 334 18.58 30.12 -35.27
C ARG A 334 18.30 29.50 -33.90
N ARG A 335 17.72 30.28 -32.98
CA ARG A 335 17.17 29.78 -31.71
C ARG A 335 15.81 29.12 -31.97
N GLN A 336 15.63 27.90 -31.48
CA GLN A 336 14.41 27.12 -31.65
C GLN A 336 14.17 26.24 -30.41
N LYS A 337 12.91 25.89 -30.14
CA LYS A 337 12.54 24.96 -29.08
C LYS A 337 12.35 23.57 -29.68
N ARG A 338 13.10 22.59 -29.21
CA ARG A 338 13.05 21.21 -29.71
C ARG A 338 12.85 20.22 -28.57
N PRO A 339 12.09 19.13 -28.79
CA PRO A 339 12.00 18.05 -27.82
C PRO A 339 13.36 17.36 -27.65
N LEU A 340 13.56 16.74 -26.49
CA LEU A 340 14.65 15.78 -26.29
C LEU A 340 14.48 14.61 -27.28
N GLY A 341 15.58 14.15 -27.85
CA GLY A 341 15.64 13.12 -28.88
C GLY A 341 16.12 13.66 -30.23
N GLU A 342 15.70 13.00 -31.30
CA GLU A 342 15.96 13.41 -32.67
C GLU A 342 14.98 14.50 -33.11
N SER A 343 15.53 15.56 -33.69
CA SER A 343 14.79 16.66 -34.27
C SER A 343 15.57 17.24 -35.44
N THR A 344 14.94 18.00 -36.33
CA THR A 344 15.62 18.74 -37.40
C THR A 344 15.65 20.23 -37.08
N CYS A 345 16.39 21.04 -37.83
CA CYS A 345 16.31 22.51 -37.71
C CYS A 345 15.19 23.07 -38.59
N ASP A 346 14.41 24.06 -38.11
CA ASP A 346 13.28 24.64 -38.87
C ASP A 346 13.75 25.49 -40.05
N ARG A 347 15.06 25.76 -40.17
CA ARG A 347 15.63 26.62 -41.22
C ARG A 347 16.53 25.87 -42.18
N CYS A 348 17.51 25.13 -41.66
CA CYS A 348 18.50 24.43 -42.47
C CYS A 348 18.30 22.91 -42.51
N GLU A 349 17.22 22.41 -41.91
CA GLU A 349 16.83 20.99 -41.86
C GLU A 349 17.87 20.02 -41.26
N GLN A 350 18.99 20.54 -40.75
CA GLN A 350 20.06 19.73 -40.20
C GLN A 350 19.56 18.91 -39.00
N PRO A 351 19.86 17.61 -38.94
CA PRO A 351 19.46 16.76 -37.81
C PRO A 351 20.20 17.19 -36.54
N LEU A 352 19.46 17.17 -35.44
CA LEU A 352 19.85 17.60 -34.11
C LEU A 352 19.44 16.51 -33.13
N TRP A 353 20.43 15.92 -32.46
CA TRP A 353 20.20 15.02 -31.34
C TRP A 353 20.36 15.76 -30.03
N LEU A 354 19.26 15.91 -29.31
CA LEU A 354 19.21 16.51 -27.99
C LEU A 354 19.05 15.43 -26.95
N TRP A 355 20.11 15.18 -26.20
CA TRP A 355 20.03 14.34 -25.02
C TRP A 355 20.25 15.20 -23.78
N CYS A 356 19.54 14.86 -22.72
CA CYS A 356 19.75 15.44 -21.41
C CYS A 356 19.82 14.29 -20.44
N ARG A 357 20.96 14.18 -19.75
CA ARG A 357 21.06 13.25 -18.63
C ARG A 357 20.40 13.92 -17.44
N MET A 358 19.20 13.46 -17.10
CA MET A 358 18.63 13.79 -15.81
C MET A 358 19.48 13.09 -14.75
N VAL A 359 20.29 13.87 -14.06
CA VAL A 359 21.05 13.38 -12.91
C VAL A 359 20.08 13.38 -11.74
N THR A 360 19.62 12.20 -11.34
CA THR A 360 18.90 12.04 -10.08
C THR A 360 19.88 11.65 -9.00
N CYS A 361 19.69 12.15 -7.78
CA CYS A 361 20.48 11.73 -6.64
C CYS A 361 20.39 10.20 -6.46
N PRO A 362 21.52 9.46 -6.40
CA PRO A 362 21.48 8.01 -6.25
C PRO A 362 20.98 7.56 -4.86
N GLU A 363 21.03 8.43 -3.84
CA GLU A 363 20.41 8.16 -2.54
C GLU A 363 18.91 8.47 -2.48
N CYS A 364 18.52 9.72 -2.72
CA CYS A 364 17.15 10.16 -2.50
C CYS A 364 16.29 10.29 -3.77
N HIS A 365 16.86 10.04 -4.95
CA HIS A 365 16.22 10.21 -6.26
C HIS A 365 15.70 11.62 -6.57
N TYR A 366 16.17 12.63 -5.82
CA TYR A 366 15.88 14.04 -6.12
C TYR A 366 16.40 14.40 -7.53
N ASP A 367 15.60 15.12 -8.31
CA ASP A 367 15.98 15.62 -9.63
C ASP A 367 17.01 16.75 -9.47
N LEU A 368 18.25 16.51 -9.88
CA LEU A 368 19.34 17.50 -9.80
C LEU A 368 19.49 18.24 -11.12
N SER A 369 18.54 18.09 -12.05
CA SER A 369 18.49 18.89 -13.27
C SER A 369 18.45 20.38 -12.89
N GLY A 370 19.55 21.10 -13.09
CA GLY A 370 19.67 22.53 -12.74
C GLY A 370 20.20 22.82 -11.33
N ALA A 371 20.64 21.82 -10.57
CA ALA A 371 21.38 22.06 -9.34
C ALA A 371 22.75 22.69 -9.67
N ALA A 372 23.02 23.87 -9.13
CA ALA A 372 24.31 24.54 -9.28
C ALA A 372 25.39 23.97 -8.34
N SER A 373 24.97 23.26 -7.30
CA SER A 373 25.86 22.62 -6.32
C SER A 373 26.06 21.14 -6.68
N PRO A 374 27.29 20.59 -6.52
CA PRO A 374 27.52 19.16 -6.62
C PRO A 374 26.86 18.37 -5.48
N GLN A 375 26.43 19.04 -4.40
CA GLN A 375 25.71 18.41 -3.30
C GLN A 375 24.20 18.38 -3.55
N CYS A 376 23.58 17.23 -3.27
CA CYS A 376 22.13 17.09 -3.31
C CYS A 376 21.49 17.94 -2.21
N PRO A 377 20.57 18.87 -2.54
CA PRO A 377 19.97 19.78 -1.57
C PRO A 377 19.08 19.06 -0.54
N GLU A 378 18.53 17.90 -0.88
CA GLU A 378 17.66 17.12 0.03
C GLU A 378 18.46 16.25 1.01
N CYS A 379 19.53 15.60 0.55
CA CYS A 379 20.21 14.57 1.34
C CYS A 379 21.66 14.87 1.71
N GLY A 380 22.24 15.93 1.14
CA GLY A 380 23.63 16.35 1.34
C GLY A 380 24.67 15.47 0.66
N LEU A 381 24.25 14.44 -0.10
CA LEU A 381 25.17 13.58 -0.80
C LEU A 381 25.92 14.38 -1.87
N ASP A 382 27.25 14.29 -1.88
CA ASP A 382 28.09 14.84 -2.93
C ASP A 382 28.01 13.94 -4.16
N ILE A 383 27.53 14.50 -5.26
CA ILE A 383 27.27 13.81 -6.50
C ILE A 383 28.27 14.38 -7.48
N GLY A 384 29.39 13.68 -7.62
CA GLY A 384 30.33 13.97 -8.70
C GLY A 384 29.57 13.92 -10.02
N VAL A 385 29.18 15.08 -10.53
CA VAL A 385 28.44 15.19 -11.79
C VAL A 385 29.42 14.79 -12.87
N PRO A 386 29.21 13.66 -13.58
CA PRO A 386 30.12 13.28 -14.66
C PRO A 386 30.03 14.36 -15.74
N THR A 387 31.12 15.08 -15.98
CA THR A 387 31.21 16.13 -17.01
C THR A 387 31.33 15.55 -18.41
N ASP A 388 31.71 14.27 -18.52
CA ASP A 388 31.93 13.65 -19.80
C ASP A 388 30.60 13.30 -20.48
N PRO A 389 30.41 13.71 -21.76
CA PRO A 389 29.26 13.24 -22.52
C PRO A 389 29.31 11.71 -22.64
N PRO A 390 28.15 11.01 -22.61
CA PRO A 390 28.13 9.59 -22.88
C PRO A 390 28.78 9.36 -24.24
N PRO A 391 29.57 8.28 -24.41
CA PRO A 391 30.18 7.96 -25.69
C PRO A 391 29.08 7.98 -26.74
N PHE A 392 29.24 8.84 -27.76
CA PHE A 392 28.33 8.89 -28.90
C PHE A 392 28.40 7.52 -29.56
N VAL A 393 27.43 6.66 -29.24
CA VAL A 393 27.14 5.52 -30.07
C VAL A 393 26.48 6.13 -31.29
N LEU A 394 27.30 6.50 -32.29
CA LEU A 394 26.81 6.60 -33.66
C LEU A 394 26.08 5.29 -33.86
N SER A 395 24.75 5.34 -33.91
CA SER A 395 23.92 4.20 -34.26
C SER A 395 24.34 3.80 -35.67
N GLY A 396 25.40 3.01 -35.74
CA GLY A 396 26.09 2.66 -36.95
C GLY A 396 25.10 1.95 -37.84
N ASN A 397 24.97 2.47 -39.06
CA ASN A 397 24.48 1.74 -40.21
C ASN A 397 23.25 0.85 -39.92
N THR A 398 22.07 1.46 -39.87
CA THR A 398 21.03 0.88 -40.72
C THR A 398 21.50 1.09 -42.15
N GLY A 399 22.32 0.16 -42.65
CA GLY A 399 22.62 0.09 -44.07
C GLY A 399 21.31 0.15 -44.85
N PRO A 400 21.31 0.66 -46.09
CA PRO A 400 20.10 0.72 -46.90
C PRO A 400 19.42 -0.65 -46.84
N ARG A 401 18.17 -0.68 -46.35
CA ARG A 401 17.32 -1.85 -46.47
C ARG A 401 17.17 -2.07 -47.96
N ASP A 402 17.98 -2.96 -48.51
CA ASP A 402 17.88 -3.39 -49.90
C ASP A 402 16.46 -3.92 -50.09
N SER A 403 15.65 -3.12 -50.78
CA SER A 403 14.26 -3.40 -51.12
C SER A 403 14.18 -4.23 -52.41
N ARG A 404 15.20 -5.06 -52.65
CA ARG A 404 15.30 -5.89 -53.84
C ARG A 404 15.72 -7.32 -53.48
N THR A 405 14.74 -8.10 -53.06
CA THR A 405 14.62 -9.50 -53.49
C THR A 405 13.14 -9.77 -53.83
N PRO A 406 12.88 -10.49 -54.93
CA PRO A 406 11.55 -10.65 -55.56
C PRO A 406 10.56 -11.49 -54.76
#